data_AF-A0A7W9DUR0-F1
#
_entry.id   AF-A0A7W9DUR0-F1
#
_cell.length_a   1.000
_cell.length_b   1.000
_cell.length_c   1.000
_cell.angle_alpha   90.00
_cell.angle_beta   90.00
_cell.angle_gamma   90.00
#
_symmetry.space_group_name_H-M   'P 1'
#
loop_
_entity.id
_entity.type
_entity.pdbx_description
1 polymer ?
#
loop_
_entity_poly.entity_id
_entity_poly.type
_entity_poly.pdbx_seq_one_letter_code
_entity_poly.pdbx_strand_id
1 'polypeptide(L)'
;MSHESAEPGVFEMDLTLHEARRRAEVVAALGPHWDPPAVARAEEEALDLLYSGLDEGQLRTYEMLVEAGVLPCRGVGRAAD
;
A
#
# COMPACT_ATOMS: atom_id res chain seq x y z
N MET A 1 49.04 5.14 -14.41
CA MET A 1 48.28 5.37 -13.17
C MET A 1 47.75 4.03 -12.73
N SER A 2 48.37 3.42 -11.73
CA SER A 2 47.93 2.14 -11.19
C SER A 2 46.65 2.39 -10.38
N HIS A 3 45.53 1.80 -10.79
CA HIS A 3 44.36 1.73 -9.95
C HIS A 3 44.65 0.71 -8.86
N GLU A 4 44.88 1.18 -7.64
CA GLU A 4 44.87 0.34 -6.46
C GLU A 4 43.43 -0.18 -6.30
N SER A 5 43.24 -1.47 -6.57
CA SER A 5 41.95 -2.13 -6.39
C SER A 5 41.66 -2.17 -4.89
N ALA A 6 40.70 -1.36 -4.44
CA ALA A 6 40.22 -1.44 -3.07
C ALA A 6 39.60 -2.82 -2.84
N GLU A 7 40.10 -3.54 -1.84
CA GLU A 7 39.52 -4.82 -1.41
C GLU A 7 38.04 -4.61 -1.06
N PRO A 8 37.12 -5.47 -1.54
CA PRO A 8 35.69 -5.32 -1.28
C PRO A 8 35.42 -5.51 0.22
N GLY A 9 35.04 -4.41 0.89
CA GLY A 9 34.61 -4.44 2.29
C GLY A 9 33.18 -4.96 2.44
N VAL A 10 32.90 -5.61 3.58
CA VAL A 10 31.55 -6.04 3.94
C VAL A 10 30.73 -4.82 4.39
N PHE A 11 29.55 -4.64 3.79
CA PHE A 11 28.57 -3.65 4.19
C PHE A 11 27.36 -4.35 4.81
N GLU A 12 27.10 -4.10 6.08
CA GLU A 12 25.92 -4.59 6.79
C GLU A 12 24.96 -3.43 7.09
N MET A 13 23.67 -3.64 6.85
CA MET A 13 22.63 -2.66 7.13
C MET A 13 21.41 -3.34 7.74
N ASP A 14 20.95 -2.79 8.87
CA ASP A 14 19.69 -3.17 9.48
C ASP A 14 18.52 -2.54 8.70
N LEU A 15 17.89 -3.35 7.85
CA LEU A 15 16.74 -2.94 7.06
C LEU A 15 15.51 -2.66 7.91
N THR A 16 15.34 -3.35 9.04
CA THR A 16 14.20 -3.14 9.93
C THR A 16 14.28 -1.78 10.59
N LEU A 17 15.46 -1.40 11.09
CA LEU A 17 15.69 -0.06 11.65
C LEU A 17 15.53 1.02 10.58
N HIS A 18 16.06 0.79 9.38
CA HIS A 18 15.96 1.76 8.30
C HIS A 18 14.50 1.97 7.88
N GLU A 19 13.71 0.90 7.76
CA GLU A 19 12.29 0.97 7.44
C GLU A 19 11.49 1.67 8.55
N ALA A 20 11.79 1.40 9.81
CA ALA A 20 11.16 2.10 10.94
C ALA A 20 11.39 3.62 10.87
N ARG A 21 12.61 4.05 10.53
CA ARG A 21 12.94 5.46 10.31
C ARG A 21 12.18 6.05 9.13
N ARG A 22 12.19 5.36 7.98
CA ARG A 22 11.44 5.80 6.79
C ARG A 22 9.96 6.00 7.10
N ARG A 23 9.33 5.05 7.81
CA ARG A 23 7.92 5.17 8.23
C ARG A 23 7.69 6.35 9.16
N ALA A 24 8.59 6.57 10.14
CA ALA A 24 8.48 7.70 11.06
C ALA A 24 8.53 9.05 10.31
N GLU A 25 9.46 9.21 9.37
CA GLU A 25 9.54 10.43 8.54
C GLU A 25 8.30 10.62 7.66
N VAL A 26 7.73 9.55 7.11
CA VAL A 26 6.47 9.63 6.35
C VAL A 26 5.32 10.11 7.25
N VAL A 27 5.17 9.54 8.44
CA VAL A 27 4.13 9.96 9.39
C VAL A 27 4.33 11.42 9.82
N ALA A 28 5.58 11.84 10.05
CA ALA A 28 5.90 13.23 10.36
C ALA A 28 5.53 14.18 9.22
N ALA A 29 5.79 13.81 7.97
CA ALA A 29 5.47 14.61 6.78
C ALA A 29 3.95 14.75 6.53
N LEU A 30 3.15 13.74 6.91
CA LEU A 30 1.68 13.82 6.86
C LEU A 30 1.10 14.82 7.88
N GLY A 31 1.86 15.11 8.93
CA GLY A 31 1.56 16.17 9.89
C GLY A 31 0.49 15.79 10.94
N PRO A 32 0.26 16.67 11.92
CA PRO A 32 -0.57 16.38 13.10
C PRO A 32 -2.08 16.31 12.80
N HIS A 33 -2.51 16.70 11.61
CA HIS A 33 -3.91 16.66 11.19
C HIS A 33 -4.25 15.40 10.38
N TRP A 34 -3.28 14.53 10.14
CA TRP A 34 -3.56 13.27 9.47
C TRP A 34 -4.36 12.35 10.41
N ASP A 35 -5.54 11.96 9.96
CA ASP A 35 -6.45 11.02 10.62
C ASP A 35 -6.51 9.72 9.79
N PRO A 36 -5.63 8.73 10.07
CA PRO A 36 -5.58 7.50 9.28
C PRO A 36 -6.93 6.75 9.25
N PRO A 37 -7.67 6.62 10.37
CA PRO A 37 -9.02 6.07 10.34
C PRO A 37 -10.00 6.80 9.41
N ALA A 38 -9.96 8.14 9.35
CA ALA A 38 -10.81 8.88 8.41
C ALA A 38 -10.39 8.66 6.95
N VAL A 39 -9.09 8.61 6.66
CA VAL A 39 -8.58 8.33 5.31
C VAL A 39 -8.97 6.92 4.85
N ALA A 40 -8.88 5.92 5.73
CA ALA A 40 -9.27 4.54 5.42
C ALA A 40 -10.76 4.43 5.08
N ARG A 41 -11.63 5.08 5.88
CA ARG A 41 -13.08 5.13 5.59
C ARG A 41 -13.39 5.84 4.27
N ALA A 42 -12.69 6.94 3.99
CA ALA A 42 -12.86 7.65 2.73
C ALA A 42 -12.42 6.81 1.52
N GLU A 43 -11.40 5.97 1.65
CA GLU A 43 -10.98 5.02 0.61
C GLU A 43 -12.06 3.95 0.38
N GLU A 44 -12.66 3.40 1.44
CA GLU A 44 -13.78 2.45 1.34
C GLU A 44 -15.00 3.07 0.64
N GLU A 45 -15.39 4.28 1.02
CA GLU A 45 -16.48 5.03 0.39
C GLU A 45 -16.20 5.30 -1.10
N ALA A 46 -14.97 5.63 -1.45
CA ALA A 46 -14.56 5.84 -2.84
C ALA A 46 -14.61 4.55 -3.66
N LEU A 47 -14.19 3.40 -3.10
CA LEU A 47 -14.31 2.09 -3.75
C LEU A 47 -15.78 1.70 -3.95
N ASP A 48 -16.63 1.98 -2.96
CA ASP A 48 -18.07 1.76 -3.07
C ASP A 48 -18.71 2.61 -4.17
N LEU A 49 -18.27 3.85 -4.34
CA LEU A 49 -18.72 4.72 -5.43
C LEU A 49 -18.21 4.23 -6.79
N LEU A 50 -16.93 3.85 -6.89
CA LEU A 50 -16.29 3.43 -8.14
C LEU A 50 -16.98 2.21 -8.77
N TYR A 51 -17.41 1.27 -7.94
CA TYR A 51 -18.14 0.08 -8.37
C TYR A 51 -19.65 0.19 -8.11
N SER A 52 -20.17 1.41 -7.97
CA SER A 52 -21.61 1.64 -7.87
C SER A 52 -22.27 1.58 -9.25
N GLY A 53 -23.54 1.16 -9.30
CA GLY A 53 -24.34 1.23 -10.53
C GLY A 53 -23.87 0.32 -11.67
N LEU A 54 -23.14 -0.75 -11.36
CA LEU A 54 -22.73 -1.73 -12.36
C LEU A 54 -23.96 -2.42 -12.96
N ASP A 55 -23.97 -2.54 -14.28
CA ASP A 55 -24.91 -3.44 -14.96
C ASP A 55 -24.53 -4.91 -14.71
N GLU A 56 -25.40 -5.83 -15.14
CA GLU A 56 -25.19 -7.27 -14.93
C GLU A 56 -23.90 -7.80 -15.57
N GLY A 57 -23.48 -7.27 -16.72
CA GLY A 57 -22.25 -7.70 -17.39
C GLY A 57 -21.00 -7.19 -16.67
N GLN A 58 -21.07 -5.94 -16.20
CA GLN A 58 -20.03 -5.31 -15.41
C GLN A 58 -19.89 -5.97 -14.04
N LEU A 59 -21.01 -6.31 -13.38
CA LEU A 59 -21.01 -7.01 -12.10
C LEU A 59 -20.34 -8.39 -12.21
N ARG A 60 -20.68 -9.18 -13.24
CA ARG A 60 -20.02 -10.47 -13.48
C ARG A 60 -18.51 -10.34 -13.70
N THR A 61 -18.09 -9.29 -14.40
CA THR A 61 -16.67 -9.01 -14.62
C THR A 61 -15.98 -8.63 -13.32
N TYR A 62 -16.61 -7.79 -12.51
CA TYR A 62 -16.12 -7.40 -11.18
C TYR A 62 -15.94 -8.64 -10.30
N GLU A 63 -16.95 -9.51 -10.19
CA GLU A 63 -16.90 -10.75 -9.40
C GLU A 63 -15.77 -11.68 -9.84
N MET A 64 -15.61 -11.90 -11.15
CA MET A 64 -14.51 -12.69 -11.70
C MET A 64 -13.14 -12.12 -11.32
N LEU A 65 -12.98 -10.79 -11.36
CA LEU A 65 -11.72 -10.14 -11.02
C LEU A 65 -11.43 -10.17 -9.51
N VAL A 66 -12.47 -10.14 -8.67
CA VAL A 66 -12.34 -10.34 -7.23
C VAL A 66 -11.90 -11.77 -6.92
N GLU A 67 -12.54 -12.77 -7.54
CA GLU A 67 -12.18 -14.18 -7.39
C GLU A 67 -10.73 -14.46 -7.82
N ALA A 68 -10.27 -13.80 -8.89
CA ALA A 68 -8.89 -13.89 -9.37
C ALA A 68 -7.87 -13.13 -8.50
N GLY A 69 -8.31 -12.38 -7.47
CA GLY A 69 -7.45 -11.55 -6.63
C GLY A 69 -6.91 -10.29 -7.32
N VAL A 70 -7.47 -9.92 -8.47
CA VAL A 70 -7.08 -8.71 -9.21
C VAL A 70 -7.72 -7.47 -8.59
N LEU A 71 -8.97 -7.57 -8.17
CA LEU A 71 -9.71 -6.48 -7.53
C LEU A 71 -9.98 -6.79 -6.05
N PRO A 72 -10.02 -5.76 -5.19
CA PRO A 72 -10.41 -5.92 -3.80
C PRO A 72 -11.90 -6.29 -3.69
N CYS A 73 -12.21 -7.22 -2.77
CA CYS A 73 -13.57 -7.52 -2.37
C CYS A 73 -14.14 -6.34 -1.54
N ARG A 74 -15.38 -5.91 -1.82
CA ARG A 74 -16.07 -4.93 -0.98
C ARG A 74 -16.24 -5.45 0.46
N GLY A 75 -16.04 -4.57 1.43
CA GLY A 75 -16.37 -4.83 2.85
C GLY A 75 -15.39 -5.74 3.60
N VAL A 76 -14.37 -6.31 2.95
CA VAL A 76 -13.23 -6.92 3.64
C VAL A 76 -12.15 -5.86 3.74
N GLY A 77 -12.16 -5.10 4.83
CA GLY A 77 -11.10 -4.13 5.11
C GLY A 77 -9.73 -4.84 5.06
N ARG A 78 -8.76 -4.24 4.36
CA ARG A 78 -7.36 -4.74 4.23
C ARG A 78 -6.63 -4.93 5.57
N ALA A 79 -7.27 -4.71 6.71
CA ALA A 79 -6.71 -4.89 8.04
C ALA A 79 -6.77 -6.35 8.54
N ALA A 80 -7.33 -7.28 7.77
CA ALA A 80 -7.52 -8.67 8.17
C ALA A 80 -6.48 -9.68 7.61
N ASP A 81 -5.46 -9.22 6.87
CA ASP A 81 -4.34 -10.04 6.38
C ASP A 81 -2.98 -9.58 6.97
#